data_AF-A0A2D7T9M2-F1
#
_entry.id   AF-A0A2D7T9M2-F1
#
_cell.length_a   1.000
_cell.length_b   1.000
_cell.length_c   1.000
_cell.angle_alpha   90.00
_cell.angle_beta   90.00
_cell.angle_gamma   90.00
#
_symmetry.space_group_name_H-M   'P 1'
#
loop_
_entity.id
_entity.type
_entity.pdbx_description
1 polymer ?
#
loop_
_entity_poly.entity_id
_entity_poly.type
_entity_poly.pdbx_seq_one_letter_code
_entity_poly.pdbx_strand_id
1 'polypeptide(L)'
;MSIAEKMASNQKQIAISEFFEKNKHFLGFDTLNRAIITAVKEAVDNSLDACEEARILPDISIEIQRVPNKKDNLILIAKDNGPGIPQKSIENVFGKLL
;
A
#
# COMPACT_ATOMS: atom_id res chain seq x y z
N MET A 1 -29.18 23.00 17.04
CA MET A 1 -28.20 22.00 16.60
C MET A 1 -28.31 20.76 17.47
N SER A 2 -28.56 19.61 16.85
CA SER A 2 -28.62 18.29 17.47
C SER A 2 -27.27 17.91 18.08
N ILE A 3 -27.27 17.08 19.14
CA ILE A 3 -26.05 16.47 19.70
C ILE A 3 -25.29 15.73 18.60
N ALA A 4 -25.99 15.14 17.62
CA ALA A 4 -25.41 14.49 16.46
C ALA A 4 -24.62 15.47 15.58
N GLU A 5 -25.09 16.70 15.38
CA GLU A 5 -24.40 17.73 14.58
C GLU A 5 -23.14 18.24 15.29
N LYS A 6 -23.18 18.36 16.63
CA LYS A 6 -22.00 18.70 17.44
C LYS A 6 -20.97 17.58 17.51
N MET A 7 -21.41 16.32 17.51
CA MET A 7 -20.51 15.15 17.46
C MET A 7 -19.90 15.00 16.07
N ALA A 8 -20.66 15.24 15.00
CA ALA A 8 -20.19 15.23 13.62
C ALA A 8 -19.18 16.36 13.34
N SER A 9 -19.39 17.57 13.90
CA SER A 9 -18.43 18.68 13.74
C SER A 9 -17.07 18.43 14.41
N ASN A 10 -16.99 17.47 15.34
CA ASN A 10 -15.76 17.04 16.00
C ASN A 10 -15.11 15.83 15.33
N GLN A 11 -15.72 15.23 14.30
CA GLN A 11 -15.03 14.27 13.45
C GLN A 11 -14.03 15.00 12.57
N LYS A 12 -12.80 15.15 13.08
CA LYS A 12 -11.68 15.55 12.24
C LYS A 12 -11.49 14.48 11.17
N GLN A 13 -11.70 14.84 9.91
CA GLN A 13 -11.14 14.07 8.79
C GLN A 13 -9.62 14.13 8.95
N ILE A 14 -9.03 13.08 9.51
CA ILE A 14 -7.58 12.95 9.64
C ILE A 14 -7.05 12.69 8.22
N ALA A 15 -6.04 13.44 7.81
CA ALA A 15 -5.39 13.19 6.53
C ALA A 15 -4.81 11.76 6.52
N ILE A 16 -4.92 11.05 5.39
CA ILE A 16 -4.45 9.66 5.27
C ILE A 16 -2.97 9.55 5.69
N SER A 17 -2.14 10.53 5.30
CA SER A 17 -0.73 10.62 5.71
C SER A 17 -0.55 10.71 7.23
N GLU A 18 -1.38 11.50 7.91
CA GLU A 18 -1.35 11.66 9.37
C GLU A 18 -1.81 10.37 10.08
N PHE A 19 -2.76 9.64 9.49
CA PHE A 19 -3.15 8.32 9.98
C PHE A 19 -2.01 7.31 9.86
N PHE A 20 -1.32 7.26 8.71
CA PHE A 20 -0.16 6.40 8.52
C PHE A 20 0.96 6.71 9.51
N GLU A 21 1.30 7.99 9.68
CA GLU A 21 2.39 8.39 10.57
C GLU A 21 2.14 7.99 12.03
N LYS A 22 0.90 8.15 12.49
CA LYS A 22 0.52 7.78 13.87
C LYS A 22 0.38 6.26 14.07
N ASN A 23 0.10 5.50 13.01
CA ASN A 23 -0.27 4.08 13.11
C ASN A 23 0.69 3.10 12.39
N LYS A 24 1.93 3.49 12.11
CA LYS A 24 2.93 2.65 11.41
C LYS A 24 3.04 1.22 11.96
N HIS A 25 2.95 1.05 13.27
CA HIS A 25 3.02 -0.25 13.95
C HIS A 25 1.82 -1.16 13.67
N PHE A 26 0.61 -0.59 13.57
CA PHE A 26 -0.58 -1.35 13.18
C PHE A 26 -0.48 -1.80 11.72
N LEU A 27 0.12 -0.97 10.88
CA LEU A 27 0.23 -1.20 9.44
C LEU A 27 1.43 -2.07 9.04
N GLY A 28 2.28 -2.47 9.98
CA GLY A 28 3.45 -3.32 9.71
C GLY A 28 4.70 -2.58 9.24
N PHE A 29 4.75 -1.26 9.40
CA PHE A 29 5.87 -0.41 8.96
C PHE A 29 6.69 0.17 10.13
N ASP A 30 6.71 -0.49 11.28
CA ASP A 30 7.46 -0.10 12.48
C ASP A 30 8.95 -0.46 12.44
N THR A 31 9.32 -1.53 11.73
CA THR A 31 10.72 -1.93 11.56
C THR A 31 11.02 -2.24 10.09
N LEU A 32 12.28 -2.09 9.67
CA LEU A 32 12.67 -2.36 8.28
C LEU A 32 12.34 -3.79 7.85
N ASN A 33 12.57 -4.77 8.74
CA ASN A 33 12.30 -6.19 8.46
C ASN A 33 10.81 -6.46 8.30
N ARG A 34 9.96 -5.88 9.16
CA ARG A 34 8.51 -6.06 9.04
C ARG A 34 7.95 -5.31 7.84
N ALA A 35 8.44 -4.09 7.60
CA ALA A 35 8.05 -3.26 6.46
C ALA A 35 8.30 -3.95 5.12
N ILE A 36 9.47 -4.59 4.93
CA ILE A 36 9.75 -5.28 3.67
C ILE A 36 8.88 -6.53 3.49
N ILE A 37 8.60 -7.28 4.56
CA ILE A 37 7.70 -8.44 4.50
C ILE A 37 6.28 -7.99 4.14
N THR A 38 5.78 -6.94 4.81
CA THR A 38 4.48 -6.36 4.51
C THR A 38 4.41 -5.87 3.07
N ALA A 39 5.41 -5.11 2.60
CA ALA A 39 5.42 -4.59 1.23
C ALA A 39 5.45 -5.71 0.17
N VAL A 40 6.22 -6.78 0.38
CA VAL A 40 6.24 -7.93 -0.52
C VAL A 40 4.91 -8.67 -0.49
N LYS A 41 4.32 -8.91 0.68
CA LYS A 41 3.01 -9.55 0.83
C LYS A 41 1.95 -8.79 0.03
N GLU A 42 1.79 -7.49 0.29
CA GLU A 42 0.76 -6.69 -0.37
C GLU A 42 1.00 -6.60 -1.90
N ALA A 43 2.25 -6.54 -2.35
CA ALA A 43 2.57 -6.53 -3.77
C ALA A 43 2.19 -7.86 -4.45
N VAL A 44 2.49 -9.00 -3.80
CA VAL A 44 2.15 -10.33 -4.32
C VAL A 44 0.65 -10.56 -4.28
N ASP A 45 -0.03 -10.21 -3.19
CA ASP A 45 -1.49 -10.36 -3.05
C ASP A 45 -2.22 -9.57 -4.14
N ASN A 46 -1.88 -8.28 -4.32
CA ASN A 46 -2.47 -7.45 -5.38
C ASN A 46 -2.19 -8.00 -6.79
N SER A 47 -1.00 -8.56 -7.02
CA SER A 47 -0.65 -9.17 -8.31
C SER A 47 -1.47 -10.44 -8.58
N LEU A 48 -1.66 -11.27 -7.56
CA LEU A 48 -2.47 -12.49 -7.65
C LEU A 48 -3.94 -12.16 -7.88
N ASP A 49 -4.51 -11.22 -7.12
CA ASP A 49 -5.90 -10.79 -7.26
C ASP A 49 -6.17 -10.26 -8.68
N ALA A 50 -5.27 -9.43 -9.20
CA ALA A 50 -5.38 -8.86 -10.55
C ALA A 50 -5.32 -9.95 -11.64
N CYS A 51 -4.45 -10.95 -11.48
CA CYS A 51 -4.37 -12.07 -12.41
C CYS A 51 -5.59 -12.99 -12.31
N GLU A 52 -6.08 -13.26 -11.10
CA GLU A 52 -7.27 -14.08 -10.86
C GLU A 52 -8.51 -13.46 -11.50
N GLU A 53 -8.75 -12.17 -11.28
CA GLU A 53 -9.89 -11.45 -11.86
C GLU A 53 -9.87 -11.48 -13.40
N ALA A 54 -8.67 -11.36 -13.99
CA ALA A 54 -8.47 -11.42 -15.43
C ALA A 54 -8.37 -12.86 -15.99
N ARG A 55 -8.38 -13.89 -15.13
CA ARG A 55 -8.13 -15.31 -15.49
C ARG A 55 -6.83 -15.53 -16.26
N ILE A 56 -5.78 -14.80 -15.86
CA ILE A 56 -4.42 -14.93 -16.39
C ILE A 56 -3.63 -15.85 -15.44
N LEU A 57 -2.86 -16.79 -15.99
CA LEU A 57 -1.93 -17.57 -15.17
C LEU A 57 -0.84 -16.62 -14.64
N PRO A 58 -0.70 -16.43 -13.32
CA PRO A 58 0.21 -15.41 -12.78
C PRO A 58 1.68 -15.76 -13.04
N ASP A 59 2.43 -14.78 -13.56
CA ASP A 59 3.89 -14.74 -13.58
C ASP A 59 4.32 -13.47 -12.84
N ILE A 60 4.88 -13.65 -11.65
CA ILE A 60 5.20 -12.58 -10.71
C ILE A 60 6.68 -12.66 -10.35
N SER A 61 7.40 -11.57 -10.55
CA SER A 61 8.81 -11.41 -10.14
C SER A 61 8.95 -10.34 -9.07
N ILE A 62 9.68 -10.68 -8.00
CA ILE A 62 10.00 -9.78 -6.90
C ILE A 62 11.52 -9.60 -6.83
N GLU A 63 11.97 -8.36 -6.85
CA GLU A 63 13.38 -7.99 -6.69
C GLU A 63 13.56 -7.01 -5.54
N ILE A 64 14.56 -7.26 -4.70
CA ILE A 64 14.90 -6.40 -3.56
C ILE A 64 16.36 -5.99 -3.69
N GLN A 65 16.60 -4.70 -3.86
CA GLN A 65 17.93 -4.12 -3.96
C GLN A 65 18.25 -3.28 -2.72
N ARG A 66 19.49 -3.33 -2.26
CA ARG A 66 20.00 -2.41 -1.24
C ARG A 66 20.48 -1.13 -1.92
N VAL A 67 20.13 0.02 -1.36
CA VAL A 67 20.66 1.29 -1.86
C VAL A 67 22.11 1.45 -1.40
N PRO A 68 23.09 1.66 -2.30
CA PRO A 68 24.48 1.88 -1.93
C PRO A 68 24.60 3.05 -0.95
N ASN A 69 25.45 2.91 0.07
CA ASN A 69 25.70 3.92 1.11
C ASN A 69 24.49 4.33 1.96
N LYS A 70 23.36 3.59 1.92
CA LYS A 70 22.20 3.81 2.79
C LYS A 70 21.76 2.49 3.42
N LYS A 71 22.20 2.26 4.66
CA LYS A 71 22.03 0.98 5.38
C LYS A 71 20.56 0.52 5.48
N ASP A 72 19.64 1.47 5.64
CA ASP A 72 18.23 1.19 5.93
C ASP A 72 17.29 1.50 4.75
N ASN A 73 17.84 1.70 3.54
CA ASN A 73 17.04 1.95 2.35
C ASN A 73 17.09 0.73 1.42
N LEU A 74 15.90 0.27 1.05
CA LEU A 74 15.68 -0.82 0.12
C LEU A 74 14.87 -0.30 -1.07
N ILE A 75 15.10 -0.88 -2.25
CA ILE A 75 14.25 -0.74 -3.42
C ILE A 75 13.58 -2.09 -3.62
N LEU A 76 12.25 -2.11 -3.54
CA LEU A 76 11.43 -3.27 -3.89
C LEU A 76 10.84 -3.03 -5.28
N ILE A 77 11.06 -3.96 -6.20
CA ILE A 77 10.47 -3.99 -7.53
C ILE A 77 9.57 -5.22 -7.58
N ALA A 78 8.28 -5.01 -7.83
CA ALA A 78 7.33 -6.07 -8.12
C ALA A 78 6.85 -5.91 -9.56
N LYS A 79 6.80 -7.02 -10.29
CA LYS A 79 6.29 -7.05 -11.66
C LYS A 79 5.44 -8.29 -11.83
N ASP A 80 4.27 -8.09 -12.40
CA ASP A 80 3.31 -9.12 -12.76
C ASP A 80 2.96 -9.07 -14.25
N ASN A 81 2.25 -10.09 -14.72
CA ASN A 81 1.67 -10.17 -16.06
C ASN A 81 0.14 -9.95 -16.05
N GLY A 82 -0.40 -9.28 -15.02
CA GLY A 82 -1.80 -8.98 -14.87
C GLY A 82 -2.32 -7.98 -15.91
N PRO A 83 -3.59 -7.57 -15.83
CA PRO A 83 -4.23 -6.68 -16.80
C PRO A 83 -3.66 -5.25 -16.80
N GLY A 84 -2.85 -4.90 -15.79
CA GLY A 84 -2.34 -3.55 -15.57
C GLY A 84 -3.39 -2.59 -15.03
N ILE A 85 -2.96 -1.38 -14.67
CA ILE A 85 -3.82 -0.34 -14.11
C ILE A 85 -4.01 0.77 -15.15
N PRO A 86 -5.26 1.15 -15.49
CA PRO A 86 -5.51 2.30 -16.35
C PRO A 86 -4.85 3.56 -15.80
N GLN A 87 -4.15 4.32 -16.65
CA GLN A 87 -3.35 5.49 -16.21
C GLN A 87 -4.16 6.50 -15.37
N LYS A 88 -5.43 6.72 -15.71
CA LYS A 88 -6.34 7.63 -14.99
C LYS A 88 -6.71 7.14 -13.59
N SER A 89 -6.54 5.85 -13.31
CA SER A 89 -6.91 5.21 -12.05
C SER A 89 -5.72 5.06 -11.11
N ILE A 90 -4.48 5.22 -11.58
CA ILE A 90 -3.25 5.04 -10.78
C ILE A 90 -3.29 5.87 -9.49
N GLU A 91 -3.67 7.15 -9.59
CA GLU A 91 -3.76 8.04 -8.42
C GLU A 91 -4.77 7.55 -7.39
N ASN A 92 -5.88 6.96 -7.83
CA ASN A 92 -6.91 6.46 -6.93
C ASN A 92 -6.52 5.14 -6.29
N VAL A 93 -5.85 4.24 -7.03
CA VAL A 93 -5.44 2.92 -6.54
C VAL A 93 -4.32 3.04 -5.51
N PHE A 94 -3.35 3.93 -5.72
CA PHE A 94 -2.23 4.11 -4.78
C PHE A 94 -2.43 5.23 -3.77
N GLY A 95 -3.31 6.19 -4.05
CA GLY A 95 -3.51 7.40 -3.22
C GLY A 95 -4.66 7.31 -2.21
N LYS A 96 -5.47 6.25 -2.24
CA LYS A 96 -6.56 6.04 -1.29
C LYS A 96 -6.25 4.85 -0.39
N LEU A 97 -6.56 4.99 0.89
CA LEU A 97 -6.60 3.86 1.81
C LEU A 97 -7.87 3.06 1.50
N LEU A 98 -7.72 1.75 1.25
CA LEU A 98 -8.84 0.80 1.23
C LEU A 98 -9.34 0.50 2.64
#